data_AF-A0A1C0UZQ2-F1
#
_entry.id   AF-A0A1C0UZQ2-F1
#
_cell.length_a   1.000
_cell.length_b   1.000
_cell.length_c   1.000
_cell.angle_alpha   90.00
_cell.angle_beta   90.00
_cell.angle_gamma   90.00
#
_symmetry.space_group_name_H-M   'P 1'
#
loop_
_entity.id
_entity.type
_entity.pdbx_description
1 polymer ?
#
loop_
_entity_poly.entity_id
_entity_poly.type
_entity_poly.pdbx_seq_one_letter_code
_entity_poly.pdbx_strand_id
1 'polypeptide(L)' 'MSNQPRIPDPETRARHIAKLKAFCERMDRNIADLDALSALLEAEYQKSPLAGLHRRTAERIAARQKELSC' A
#
# COMPACT_ATOMS: atom_id res chain seq x y z
N MET A 1 38.94 10.43 18.54
CA MET A 1 38.39 10.89 17.25
C MET A 1 36.90 11.12 17.44
N SER A 2 36.42 12.36 17.46
CA SER A 2 35.01 12.65 17.64
C SER A 2 34.27 12.46 16.31
N ASN A 3 33.51 11.38 16.18
CA ASN A 3 32.52 11.20 15.12
C ASN A 3 31.29 12.07 15.42
N GLN A 4 31.47 13.37 15.62
CA GLN A 4 30.33 14.27 15.76
C GLN A 4 29.65 14.40 14.40
N PRO A 5 28.34 14.14 14.29
CA PRO A 5 27.62 14.34 13.05
C PRO A 5 27.72 15.81 12.64
N ARG A 6 28.42 16.06 11.53
CA ARG A 6 28.59 17.40 10.98
C ARG A 6 27.36 17.75 10.15
N ILE A 7 26.74 18.90 10.45
CA ILE A 7 25.65 19.42 9.65
C ILE A 7 26.21 19.74 8.24
N PRO A 8 25.61 19.20 7.16
CA PRO A 8 26.07 19.49 5.80
C PRO A 8 25.91 20.97 5.45
N ASP A 9 26.73 21.47 4.53
CA ASP A 9 26.62 22.82 4.00
C ASP A 9 25.26 23.04 3.28
N PRO A 10 24.84 24.31 3.08
CA PRO A 10 23.55 24.62 2.49
C PRO A 10 23.32 24.00 1.10
N GLU A 11 24.34 23.89 0.26
CA GLU A 11 24.25 23.34 -1.09
C GLU A 11 24.01 21.83 -1.05
N THR A 12 24.78 21.12 -0.21
CA THR A 12 24.60 19.69 0.02
C THR A 12 23.21 19.39 0.57
N ARG A 13 22.70 20.22 1.52
CA ARG A 13 21.33 20.09 2.01
C ARG A 13 20.29 20.29 0.92
N ALA A 14 20.44 21.33 0.08
CA ALA A 14 19.50 21.60 -1.02
C ALA A 14 19.44 20.43 -2.01
N ARG A 15 20.59 19.87 -2.39
CA ARG A 15 20.67 18.68 -3.24
C ARG A 15 19.98 17.45 -2.62
N HIS A 16 20.20 17.20 -1.33
CA HIS A 16 19.58 16.06 -0.65
C HIS A 16 18.06 16.23 -0.58
N ILE A 17 17.57 17.43 -0.27
CA ILE A 17 16.13 17.73 -0.27
C ILE A 17 15.54 17.54 -1.67
N ALA A 18 16.20 18.02 -2.72
CA ALA A 18 15.74 17.83 -4.09
C ALA A 18 15.64 16.34 -4.48
N LYS A 19 16.64 15.54 -4.11
CA LYS A 19 16.60 14.08 -4.31
C LYS A 19 15.47 13.42 -3.54
N LEU A 20 15.24 13.83 -2.30
CA LEU A 20 14.16 13.29 -1.47
C LEU A 20 12.79 13.62 -2.06
N LYS A 21 12.57 14.86 -2.52
CA LYS A 21 11.33 15.26 -3.19
C LYS A 21 11.07 14.43 -4.45
N ALA A 22 12.06 14.30 -5.32
CA ALA A 22 11.95 13.48 -6.53
C ALA A 22 11.68 12.00 -6.21
N PHE A 23 12.25 11.49 -5.11
CA PHE A 23 11.96 10.14 -4.63
C PHE A 23 10.50 10.02 -4.16
N CYS A 24 10.01 10.94 -3.34
CA CYS A 24 8.61 10.97 -2.89
C CYS A 24 7.65 11.05 -4.08
N GLU A 25 7.86 11.96 -5.02
CA GLU A 25 7.03 12.10 -6.22
C GLU A 25 7.00 10.83 -7.09
N ARG A 26 8.09 10.05 -7.11
CA ARG A 26 8.11 8.75 -7.78
C ARG A 26 7.32 7.70 -6.99
N MET A 27 7.45 7.69 -5.66
CA MET A 27 6.70 6.78 -4.81
C MET A 27 5.20 7.05 -4.89
N ASP A 28 4.78 8.32 -4.88
CA ASP A 28 3.37 8.70 -4.97
C ASP A 28 2.76 8.22 -6.30
N ARG A 29 3.49 8.36 -7.41
CA ARG A 29 3.06 7.81 -8.71
C ARG A 29 2.95 6.29 -8.68
N ASN A 30 3.94 5.61 -8.14
CA ASN A 30 3.90 4.15 -8.03
C ASN A 30 2.73 3.67 -7.15
N ILE A 31 2.41 4.40 -6.08
CA ILE A 31 1.26 4.09 -5.22
C ILE A 31 -0.04 4.25 -6.03
N ALA A 32 -0.19 5.36 -6.76
CA ALA A 32 -1.37 5.57 -7.61
C ALA A 32 -1.52 4.49 -8.70
N ASP A 33 -0.41 4.08 -9.32
CA ASP A 33 -0.41 3.00 -10.32
C ASP A 33 -0.81 1.65 -9.69
N LEU A 34 -0.32 1.36 -8.47
CA LEU A 34 -0.68 0.15 -7.73
C LEU A 34 -2.15 0.15 -7.30
N ASP A 35 -2.69 1.29 -6.89
CA ASP A 35 -4.11 1.43 -6.55
C ASP A 35 -4.99 1.18 -7.78
N ALA A 36 -4.61 1.74 -8.94
CA ALA A 36 -5.31 1.51 -10.19
C ALA A 36 -5.27 0.03 -10.62
N LEU A 37 -4.10 -0.61 -10.55
CA LEU A 37 -3.96 -2.04 -10.85
C LEU A 37 -4.74 -2.92 -9.88
N SER A 38 -4.76 -2.56 -8.60
CA SER A 38 -5.54 -3.29 -7.58
C SER A 38 -7.03 -3.19 -7.87
N ALA A 39 -7.54 -2.00 -8.19
CA ALA A 39 -8.94 -1.81 -8.57
C ALA A 39 -9.33 -2.63 -9.82
N LEU A 40 -8.45 -2.69 -10.83
CA LEU A 40 -8.67 -3.52 -12.01
C LEU A 40 -8.71 -5.02 -11.67
N LEU A 41 -7.77 -5.50 -10.85
CA LEU A 41 -7.72 -6.89 -10.42
C LEU A 41 -8.94 -7.26 -9.58
N GLU A 42 -9.38 -6.39 -8.68
CA GLU A 42 -10.60 -6.60 -7.91
C GLU A 42 -11.82 -6.70 -8.82
N ALA A 43 -11.96 -5.79 -9.78
CA ALA A 43 -13.07 -5.82 -10.73
C ALA A 43 -13.13 -7.13 -11.53
N GLU A 44 -11.98 -7.62 -12.01
CA GLU A 44 -11.89 -8.89 -12.72
C GLU A 44 -12.15 -10.08 -11.80
N TYR A 45 -11.61 -10.05 -10.58
CA TYR A 45 -11.87 -11.08 -9.59
C TYR A 45 -13.37 -11.17 -9.26
N GLN A 46 -14.08 -10.05 -9.12
CA GLN A 46 -15.54 -10.06 -8.87
C GLN A 46 -16.36 -10.70 -9.99
N LYS A 47 -15.86 -10.70 -11.23
CA LYS A 47 -16.48 -11.40 -12.37
C LYS A 47 -16.18 -12.90 -12.37
N SER A 48 -15.17 -13.34 -11.61
CA SER A 48 -14.75 -14.73 -11.59
C SER A 48 -15.70 -15.62 -10.74
N PRO A 49 -15.82 -16.92 -11.07
CA PRO A 49 -16.54 -17.88 -10.23
C PRO A 49 -15.96 -18.01 -8.81
N LEU A 50 -14.67 -17.71 -8.64
CA LEU A 50 -13.96 -17.76 -7.35
C LEU A 50 -14.49 -16.71 -6.37
N ALA A 51 -14.82 -15.50 -6.85
CA ALA A 51 -15.42 -14.48 -5.99
C ALA A 51 -16.74 -14.96 -5.38
N GLY A 52 -17.58 -15.63 -6.15
CA GLY A 52 -18.82 -16.24 -5.65
C GLY A 52 -18.56 -17.33 -4.60
N LEU A 53 -17.54 -18.17 -4.80
CA LEU A 53 -17.14 -19.18 -3.82
C LEU A 53 -16.63 -18.56 -2.51
N HIS A 54 -15.76 -17.55 -2.61
CA HIS A 54 -15.20 -16.89 -1.43
C HIS A 54 -16.27 -16.11 -0.66
N ARG A 55 -17.23 -15.44 -1.32
CA ARG A 55 -18.37 -14.80 -0.65
C ARG A 55 -19.18 -15.81 0.17
N ARG A 56 -19.58 -16.93 -0.43
CA ARG A 56 -20.32 -17.99 0.27
C ARG A 56 -19.55 -18.55 1.47
N THR A 57 -18.24 -18.73 1.32
CA THR A 57 -17.39 -19.18 2.44
C THR A 57 -17.32 -18.14 3.55
N ALA A 58 -17.18 -16.87 3.21
CA ALA A 58 -17.16 -15.77 4.19
C ALA A 58 -18.49 -15.66 4.96
N GLU A 59 -19.63 -15.77 4.26
CA GLU A 59 -20.97 -15.79 4.87
C GLU A 59 -21.12 -16.96 5.85
N ARG A 60 -20.68 -18.16 5.47
CA ARG A 60 -20.71 -19.34 6.34
C ARG A 60 -19.85 -19.17 7.59
N ILE A 61 -18.65 -18.59 7.45
CA ILE A 61 -17.76 -18.32 8.59
C ILE A 61 -18.39 -17.28 9.52
N ALA A 62 -18.94 -16.19 8.96
CA ALA A 62 -19.59 -15.14 9.75
C ALA A 62 -20.83 -15.67 10.50
N ALA A 63 -21.65 -16.50 9.86
CA ALA A 63 -22.79 -17.15 10.50
C ALA A 63 -22.35 -18.04 11.68
N ARG A 64 -21.33 -18.88 11.46
CA ARG A 64 -20.76 -19.73 12.51
C ARG A 64 -20.16 -18.92 13.66
N GLN A 65 -19.47 -17.82 13.38
CA GLN A 65 -18.93 -16.94 14.41
C GLN A 65 -20.04 -16.30 15.24
N LYS A 66 -21.14 -15.89 14.60
CA LYS A 66 -22.31 -15.33 15.29
C LYS A 66 -22.94 -16.35 16.22
N GLU A 67 -23.10 -17.60 15.77
CA GLU A 67 -23.59 -18.72 16.59
C GLU A 67 -22.70 -19.01 17.80
N LEU A 68 -21.37 -18.88 17.65
CA LEU A 68 -20.40 -19.10 18.74
C LEU A 68 -20.30 -17.92 19.72
N SER A 69 -20.80 -16.74 19.35
CA SER A 69 -20.75 -15.51 20.15
C SER A 69 -22.04 -15.20 20.90
N CYS A 70 -23.11 -15.98 20.67
CA CYS A 70 -24.35 -15.98 21.44
C CYS A 70 -24.32 -17.10 22.48
#